data_AF-A0AAE3CG62-F1
#
_entry.id   AF-A0AAE3CG62-F1
#
_cell.length_a   1.000
_cell.length_b   1.000
_cell.length_c   1.000
_cell.angle_alpha   90.00
_cell.angle_beta   90.00
_cell.angle_gamma   90.00
#
_symmetry.space_group_name_H-M   'P 1'
#
loop_
_entity.id
_entity.type
_entity.pdbx_description
1 polymer ?
#
loop_
_entity_poly.entity_id
_entity_poly.type
_entity_poly.pdbx_seq_one_letter_code
_entity_poly.pdbx_strand_id
1 'polypeptide(L)'
;IRQKTPRRVAHRRAIKTRLKKVYQVQAKQIEPRTIELIVTCQGGLYVKELVTGDRRRTRPSVSEILQTKAECVELDVIDVGTTIPQETVQQHEG
;
A
#
# COMPACT_ATOMS: atom_id res chain seq x y z
N ILE A 1 8.40 2.28 1.33
CA ILE A 1 8.04 1.43 0.16
C ILE A 1 8.74 1.93 -1.09
N ARG A 2 9.53 1.08 -1.77
CA ARG A 2 10.16 1.37 -3.07
C ARG A 2 9.20 0.95 -4.19
N GLN A 3 8.76 1.89 -5.01
CA GLN A 3 7.83 1.65 -6.12
C GLN A 3 8.43 2.06 -7.45
N LYS A 4 8.71 1.09 -8.32
CA LYS A 4 8.94 1.37 -9.75
C LYS A 4 7.61 1.75 -10.38
N THR A 5 7.65 2.70 -11.31
CA THR A 5 6.47 3.19 -12.03
C THR A 5 5.62 2.01 -12.52
N PRO A 6 4.35 1.88 -12.11
CA PRO A 6 3.56 0.69 -12.39
C PRO A 6 3.46 0.39 -13.87
N ARG A 7 3.45 -0.90 -14.23
CA ARG A 7 3.36 -1.33 -15.64
C ARG A 7 2.14 -0.74 -16.34
N ARG A 8 1.00 -0.68 -15.67
CA ARG A 8 -0.26 -0.13 -16.24
C ARG A 8 -0.20 1.35 -16.62
N VAL A 9 0.71 2.14 -16.05
CA VAL A 9 0.88 3.57 -16.39
C VAL A 9 2.22 3.87 -17.06
N ALA A 10 3.05 2.84 -17.31
CA ALA A 10 4.36 2.97 -17.91
C ALA A 10 4.34 3.69 -19.27
N HIS A 11 3.28 3.49 -20.07
CA HIS A 11 3.12 4.14 -21.38
C HIS A 11 2.90 5.66 -21.29
N ARG A 12 2.49 6.19 -20.13
CA ARG A 12 2.22 7.64 -19.91
C ARG A 12 3.24 8.32 -19.00
N ARG A 13 4.16 7.58 -18.38
CA ARG A 13 5.04 8.10 -17.33
C ARG A 13 6.44 7.55 -17.45
N ALA A 14 7.43 8.41 -17.22
CA ALA A 14 8.83 8.01 -17.14
C ALA A 14 9.04 6.86 -16.14
N ILE A 15 9.79 5.84 -16.58
CA ILE A 15 10.10 4.68 -15.76
C ILE A 15 11.16 5.06 -14.72
N LYS A 16 10.71 5.26 -13.48
CA LYS A 16 11.59 5.43 -12.33
C LYS A 16 11.10 4.74 -11.08
N THR A 17 12.02 4.47 -10.16
CA THR A 17 11.73 4.00 -8.80
C THR A 17 11.62 5.19 -7.86
N ARG A 18 10.56 5.23 -7.04
CA ARG A 18 10.33 6.26 -6.03
C ARG A 18 10.22 5.62 -4.66
N LEU A 19 10.79 6.26 -3.65
CA LEU A 19 10.55 5.90 -2.26
C LEU A 19 9.31 6.66 -1.78
N LYS A 20 8.34 5.93 -1.23
CA LYS A 20 7.10 6.46 -0.67
C LYS A 20 6.86 5.90 0.73
N LYS A 21 6.22 6.68 1.59
CA LYS A 21 5.87 6.26 2.95
C LYS A 21 4.46 5.68 3.00
N VAL A 22 4.33 4.60 3.77
CA VAL A 22 3.05 4.14 4.34
C VAL A 22 3.16 4.48 5.82
N TYR A 23 2.23 5.27 6.32
CA TYR A 23 2.24 5.77 7.70
C TYR A 23 1.56 4.79 8.64
N GLN A 24 0.45 4.20 8.20
CA GLN A 24 -0.30 3.24 8.98
C GLN A 24 -0.99 2.24 8.06
N VAL A 25 -1.13 1.01 8.54
CA VAL A 25 -1.97 -0.03 7.94
C VAL A 25 -2.82 -0.62 9.05
N GLN A 26 -4.13 -0.65 8.85
CA GLN A 26 -5.04 -1.50 9.62
C GLN A 26 -5.53 -2.61 8.70
N ALA A 27 -5.61 -3.82 9.22
CA ALA A 27 -6.00 -4.99 8.45
C ALA A 27 -7.08 -5.77 9.19
N LYS A 28 -8.11 -6.17 8.46
CA LYS A 28 -9.19 -7.01 8.97
C LYS A 28 -9.47 -8.14 7.98
N GLN A 29 -9.42 -9.38 8.44
CA GLN A 29 -9.92 -10.49 7.62
C GLN A 29 -11.44 -10.46 7.62
N ILE A 30 -12.05 -10.41 6.44
CA ILE A 30 -13.51 -10.36 6.27
C ILE A 30 -14.05 -11.68 5.71
N GLU A 31 -13.21 -12.46 5.03
CA GLU A 31 -13.52 -13.81 4.56
C GLU A 31 -12.23 -14.67 4.56
N PRO A 32 -12.30 -16.01 4.38
CA PRO A 32 -11.11 -16.86 4.43
C PRO A 32 -9.96 -16.46 3.50
N ARG A 33 -10.24 -15.80 2.37
CA ARG A 33 -9.23 -15.33 1.39
C ARG A 33 -9.33 -13.85 1.08
N THR A 34 -10.05 -13.08 1.90
CA THR A 34 -10.35 -11.68 1.65
C THR A 34 -10.00 -10.86 2.89
N ILE A 35 -9.13 -9.86 2.70
CA ILE A 35 -8.75 -8.91 3.74
C ILE A 35 -9.14 -7.50 3.30
N GLU A 36 -9.68 -6.73 4.24
CA GLU A 36 -9.85 -5.30 4.13
C GLU A 36 -8.61 -4.60 4.69
N LEU A 37 -8.09 -3.61 3.97
CA LEU A 37 -6.92 -2.83 4.36
C LEU A 37 -7.26 -1.34 4.35
N ILE A 38 -7.08 -0.68 5.49
CA ILE A 38 -7.10 0.79 5.57
C ILE A 38 -5.64 1.25 5.60
N VAL A 39 -5.24 2.00 4.58
CA VAL A 39 -3.83 2.39 4.37
C VAL A 39 -3.71 3.91 4.33
N THR A 40 -3.09 4.48 5.35
CA THR A 40 -2.70 5.89 5.35
C THR A 40 -1.31 6.01 4.73
N CYS A 41 -1.17 6.75 3.63
CA CYS A 41 0.08 6.77 2.87
C CYS A 41 0.39 8.13 2.25
N GLN A 42 1.65 8.30 1.86
CA GLN A 42 2.11 9.51 1.18
C GLN A 42 1.47 9.64 -0.21
N GLY A 43 1.07 10.87 -0.56
CA GLY A 43 0.56 11.20 -1.89
C GLY A 43 1.41 10.63 -3.04
N GLY A 44 0.73 10.06 -4.03
CA GLY A 44 1.34 9.42 -5.19
C GLY A 44 1.95 8.03 -4.92
N LEU A 45 1.66 7.42 -3.77
CA LEU A 45 1.83 5.98 -3.59
C LEU A 45 0.79 5.21 -4.42
N TYR A 46 1.24 4.17 -5.10
CA TYR A 46 0.38 3.32 -5.91
C TYR A 46 -0.18 2.16 -5.08
N VAL A 47 -1.41 2.31 -4.55
CA VAL A 47 -1.98 1.35 -3.58
C VAL A 47 -2.22 -0.03 -4.19
N LYS A 48 -2.76 -0.13 -5.42
CA LYS A 48 -2.92 -1.43 -6.11
C LYS A 48 -1.61 -2.20 -6.23
N GLU A 49 -0.51 -1.48 -6.46
CA GLU A 49 0.82 -2.05 -6.58
C GLU A 49 1.49 -2.32 -5.21
N LEU A 50 1.08 -1.64 -4.15
CA LEU A 50 1.42 -2.02 -2.77
C LEU A 50 0.81 -3.39 -2.42
N VAL A 51 -0.40 -3.69 -2.90
CA VAL A 51 -1.04 -5.00 -2.69
C VAL A 51 -0.38 -6.09 -3.54
N THR A 52 -0.35 -5.90 -4.86
CA THR A 52 0.06 -6.93 -5.84
C THR A 52 1.57 -7.12 -5.98
N GLY A 53 2.37 -6.14 -5.55
CA GLY A 53 3.82 -6.10 -5.77
C GLY A 53 4.26 -5.82 -7.22
N ASP A 54 3.33 -5.76 -8.18
CA ASP A 54 3.57 -5.55 -9.63
C ASP A 54 4.78 -6.34 -10.16
N ARG A 55 4.83 -7.65 -9.88
CA ARG A 55 5.96 -8.54 -10.22
C ARG A 55 7.31 -8.02 -9.68
N ARG A 56 7.37 -7.78 -8.36
CA ARG A 56 8.56 -7.30 -7.63
C ARG A 56 8.99 -5.86 -7.95
N ARG A 57 8.13 -5.08 -8.61
CA ARG A 57 8.36 -3.65 -8.91
C ARG A 57 8.00 -2.74 -7.73
N THR A 58 7.21 -3.23 -6.78
CA THR A 58 6.93 -2.58 -5.50
C THR A 58 7.41 -3.46 -4.36
N ARG A 59 8.28 -2.92 -3.48
CA ARG A 59 8.81 -3.65 -2.33
C ARG A 59 8.97 -2.78 -1.05
N PRO A 60 8.61 -3.29 0.14
CA PRO A 60 7.80 -4.50 0.34
C PRO A 60 6.37 -4.33 -0.23
N SER A 61 5.66 -5.44 -0.41
CA SER A 61 4.25 -5.47 -0.85
C SER A 61 3.45 -6.47 -0.01
N VAL A 62 2.12 -6.36 0.01
CA VAL A 62 1.24 -7.28 0.78
C VAL A 62 1.44 -8.72 0.31
N SER A 63 1.45 -8.95 -1.00
CA SER A 63 1.71 -10.26 -1.59
C SER A 63 3.07 -10.85 -1.16
N GLU A 64 4.10 -10.01 -1.05
CA GLU A 64 5.43 -10.43 -0.58
C GLU A 64 5.44 -10.76 0.92
N ILE A 65 4.78 -9.93 1.74
CA ILE A 65 4.69 -10.11 3.20
C ILE A 65 3.93 -11.39 3.55
N LEU A 66 2.79 -11.63 2.89
CA LEU A 66 1.97 -12.82 3.10
C LEU A 66 2.49 -14.06 2.38
N GLN A 67 3.56 -13.94 1.60
CA GLN A 67 4.12 -15.02 0.76
C GLN A 67 3.08 -15.70 -0.14
N THR A 68 2.06 -14.96 -0.55
CA THR A 68 0.96 -15.46 -1.38
C THR A 68 0.57 -14.43 -2.42
N LYS A 69 0.01 -14.87 -3.55
CA LYS A 69 -0.47 -13.94 -4.57
C LYS A 69 -1.66 -13.16 -4.02
N ALA A 70 -1.58 -11.83 -4.02
CA ALA A 70 -2.67 -10.96 -3.63
C ALA A 70 -3.10 -10.06 -4.79
N GLU A 71 -4.40 -9.80 -4.90
CA GLU A 71 -4.99 -8.90 -5.89
C GLU A 71 -5.84 -7.85 -5.18
N CYS A 72 -5.90 -6.65 -5.75
CA CYS A 72 -6.75 -5.56 -5.25
C CYS A 72 -8.09 -5.64 -5.98
N VAL A 73 -9.09 -6.19 -5.29
CA VAL A 73 -10.45 -6.40 -5.82
C VAL A 73 -11.20 -5.06 -5.90
N GLU A 74 -11.13 -4.28 -4.82
CA GLU A 74 -11.75 -2.97 -4.68
C GLU A 74 -10.75 -1.96 -4.09
N LEU A 75 -10.94 -0.68 -4.39
CA LEU A 75 -10.11 0.41 -3.87
C LEU A 75 -10.86 1.73 -3.91
N ASP A 76 -11.06 2.32 -2.74
CA ASP A 76 -11.61 3.67 -2.57
C ASP A 76 -10.65 4.59 -1.82
N VAL A 77 -10.89 5.89 -1.97
CA VAL A 77 -10.21 6.94 -1.21
C VAL A 77 -11.14 7.38 -0.10
N ILE A 78 -10.75 7.11 1.15
CA ILE A 78 -11.55 7.42 2.34
C ILE A 78 -11.35 8.88 2.78
N ASP A 79 -10.12 9.40 2.65
CA ASP A 79 -9.78 10.78 3.03
C ASP A 79 -8.54 11.30 2.24
N VAL A 80 -8.41 12.63 2.14
CA VAL A 80 -7.27 13.32 1.53
C VAL A 80 -6.84 14.50 2.41
N GLY A 81 -5.74 14.30 3.14
CA GLY A 81 -5.13 15.33 3.99
C GLY A 81 -3.88 15.98 3.39
N THR A 82 -3.55 17.18 3.87
CA THR A 82 -2.29 17.89 3.58
C THR A 82 -1.24 17.73 4.69
N THR A 83 -1.65 17.22 5.85
CA THR A 83 -0.79 16.97 7.00
C THR A 83 -0.33 15.52 7.05
N ILE A 84 0.85 15.29 7.62
CA ILE A 84 1.32 13.93 7.91
C ILE A 84 0.69 13.52 9.25
N PRO A 85 0.10 12.31 9.35
CA PRO A 85 -0.43 11.82 10.63
C PRO A 85 0.67 11.80 11.69
N GLN A 86 0.37 12.28 12.89
CA GLN A 86 1.26 12.09 14.03
C GLN A 86 1.18 10.62 14.45
N GLU A 87 2.32 9.99 14.70
CA GLU A 87 2.37 8.61 15.18
C GLU A 87 1.65 8.52 16.53
N THR A 88 0.61 7.69 16.62
CA THR A 88 -0.03 7.40 17.90
C THR A 88 0.86 6.41 18.64
N VAL A 89 1.55 6.87 19.69
CA VAL A 89 2.25 5.97 20.61
C VAL A 89 1.18 5.18 21.37
N GLN A 90 0.98 3.92 21.02
CA GLN A 90 0.20 3.00 21.83
C GLN A 90 1.01 2.70 23.11
N GLN A 91 0.66 3.35 24.21
CA GLN A 91 1.08 2.94 25.54
C GLN A 91 0.42 1.59 25.83
N HIS A 92 1.19 0.51 25.73
CA HIS A 92 0.81 -0.75 26.34
C HIS A 92 1.07 -0.64 27.84
N GLU A 93 0.03 -0.36 28.63
CA GLU A 93 0.01 -0.73 30.04
C GLU A 93 -0.41 -2.21 30.12
N GLY A 94 0.48 -3.04 30.67
CA GLY A 94 0.28 -4.46 30.90
C GLY A 94 1.49 -5.05 31.60
#